data_AF-A0AB38U628-F1
#
_entry.id   AF-A0AB38U628-F1
#
_cell.length_a   1.000
_cell.length_b   1.000
_cell.length_c   1.000
_cell.angle_alpha   90.00
_cell.angle_beta   90.00
_cell.angle_gamma   90.00
#
_symmetry.space_group_name_H-M   'P 1'
#
loop_
_entity.id
_entity.type
_entity.pdbx_description
1 polymer ?
#
loop_
_entity_poly.entity_id
_entity_poly.type
_entity_poly.pdbx_seq_one_letter_code
_entity_poly.pdbx_strand_id
1 'polypeptide(L)'
;MKNMTVSARLITGFGLLTALLLAVAAIGFYGLSQLNGTLDEIARVNNTETKLANRLRSSIQDRAIAVRNLALLTDAQDMAKEAERISKQEQIYADAYQKLSQMFADEPGTTERERTLLAQLKQDEAAALPAMRKVAQLGLSNDLAGATRELLQNARPPQRIWLARAVELADFEDKFNDQAHREAVSTYSSARVMIAAIVVISLLLAAATALLITRSILSQLGGEPGRAQSVAAEIANGNLMVDLHLKPGDSTSLMASLEAMRARLTSIVHGIKTSAESISVAANEVAQGNVDLSQRTEEQAASLEETAASMEELTSTVKHNTDNARQGSTLAVTASQTASSGGDVVRQVVGTMENITSSSHKVAEIISVIEGIAFQTNILALNAAVEAARAGEQGRGFAVVAGEVRTLAQRSAVAAKEIKELIETSVSHVAAGSQLVAGAGATMDEIVRSVKRVSDIMGEIASASAEQSMGIEQVNVAVAQMDEVTQQNAALVEQATAAAQSMADQAESLRTTVSIFRVDARARTEPAPVTRHAHVAPQQAKRRLEPARTQLAAARTGSGEWATF
;
A
#
# COMPACT_ATOMS: atom_id res chain seq x y z
N MET A 1 27.25 -19.52 25.42
CA MET A 1 25.77 -19.69 25.51
C MET A 1 24.95 -18.64 24.75
N LYS A 2 25.44 -17.42 24.49
CA LYS A 2 24.63 -16.33 23.86
C LYS A 2 24.01 -16.70 22.49
N ASN A 3 24.64 -17.57 21.71
CA ASN A 3 24.16 -17.96 20.36
C ASN A 3 23.59 -19.40 20.28
N MET A 4 23.39 -20.08 21.41
CA MET A 4 22.77 -21.42 21.41
C MET A 4 21.25 -21.29 21.42
N THR A 5 20.56 -22.16 20.66
CA THR A 5 19.09 -22.27 20.73
C THR A 5 18.64 -22.68 22.13
N VAL A 6 17.41 -22.32 22.51
CA VAL A 6 16.84 -22.68 23.83
C VAL A 6 16.90 -24.20 24.05
N SER A 7 16.58 -24.98 23.00
CA SER A 7 16.68 -26.44 23.05
C SER A 7 18.10 -26.93 23.35
N ALA A 8 19.13 -26.38 22.69
CA ALA A 8 20.52 -26.79 22.92
C ALA A 8 21.01 -26.49 24.34
N ARG A 9 20.55 -25.37 24.93
CA ARG A 9 20.85 -25.01 26.32
C ARG A 9 20.19 -25.96 27.33
N LEU A 10 18.93 -26.35 27.10
CA LEU A 10 18.23 -27.31 27.95
C LEU A 10 18.88 -28.69 27.87
N ILE A 11 19.17 -29.18 26.65
CA ILE A 11 19.82 -30.48 26.45
C ILE A 11 21.19 -30.52 27.12
N THR A 12 22.01 -29.47 27.01
CA THR A 12 23.33 -29.42 27.67
C THR A 12 23.21 -29.37 29.19
N GLY A 13 22.28 -28.60 29.74
CA GLY A 13 22.05 -28.54 31.20
C GLY A 13 21.60 -29.88 31.78
N PHE A 14 20.56 -30.49 31.20
CA PHE A 14 20.06 -31.79 31.65
C PHE A 14 21.04 -32.93 31.36
N GLY A 15 21.76 -32.89 30.24
CA GLY A 15 22.78 -33.88 29.90
C GLY A 15 23.92 -33.91 30.92
N LEU A 16 24.39 -32.73 31.34
CA LEU A 16 25.44 -32.62 32.36
C LEU A 16 24.97 -33.14 33.73
N LEU A 17 23.73 -32.84 34.14
CA LEU A 17 23.16 -33.38 35.39
C LEU A 17 23.02 -34.90 35.36
N THR A 18 22.59 -35.44 34.21
CA THR A 18 22.46 -36.89 34.03
C THR A 18 23.82 -37.58 34.12
N ALA A 19 24.86 -37.01 33.50
CA ALA A 19 26.22 -37.53 33.57
C ALA A 19 26.77 -37.54 35.01
N LEU A 20 26.51 -36.48 35.79
CA LEU A 20 26.91 -36.42 37.20
C LEU A 20 26.18 -37.46 38.06
N LEU A 21 24.89 -37.68 37.81
CA LEU A 21 24.13 -38.71 38.51
C LEU A 21 24.69 -40.12 38.24
N LEU A 22 25.03 -40.41 36.97
CA LEU A 22 25.68 -41.67 36.60
C LEU A 22 27.05 -41.83 37.27
N ALA A 23 27.84 -40.76 37.40
CA ALA A 23 29.12 -40.80 38.09
C ALA A 23 28.97 -41.09 39.60
N VAL A 24 28.00 -40.47 40.27
CA VAL A 24 27.68 -40.75 41.70
C VAL A 24 27.27 -42.22 41.87
N ALA A 25 26.39 -42.73 40.99
CA ALA A 25 25.96 -44.12 41.03
C ALA A 25 27.15 -45.07 40.84
N ALA A 26 28.01 -44.84 39.85
CA ALA A 26 29.18 -45.67 39.58
C ALA A 26 30.14 -45.73 40.77
N ILE A 27 30.44 -44.59 41.39
CA ILE A 27 31.31 -44.51 42.58
C ILE A 27 30.68 -45.21 43.78
N GLY A 28 29.37 -45.05 43.98
CA GLY A 28 28.63 -45.73 45.05
C GLY A 28 28.67 -47.25 44.90
N PHE A 29 28.41 -47.77 43.70
CA PHE A 29 28.49 -49.21 43.42
C PHE A 29 29.92 -49.75 43.59
N TYR A 30 30.93 -49.01 43.13
CA TYR A 30 32.33 -49.41 43.30
C TYR A 30 32.73 -49.52 44.79
N GLY A 31 32.41 -48.49 45.59
CA GLY A 31 32.71 -48.50 47.02
C GLY A 31 31.98 -49.59 47.79
N LEU A 32 30.72 -49.88 47.45
CA LEU A 32 29.94 -50.96 48.07
C LEU A 32 30.50 -52.34 47.71
N SER A 33 30.94 -52.54 46.46
CA SER A 33 31.57 -53.80 46.03
C SER A 33 32.89 -54.06 46.76
N GLN A 34 33.71 -53.02 46.96
CA GLN A 34 34.97 -53.14 47.69
C GLN A 34 34.74 -53.46 49.17
N LEU A 35 33.79 -52.77 49.81
CA LEU A 35 33.43 -53.02 51.20
C LEU A 35 32.89 -54.44 51.42
N ASN A 36 32.07 -54.94 50.49
CA ASN A 36 31.51 -56.29 50.58
C ASN A 36 32.61 -57.37 50.54
N GLY A 37 33.66 -57.18 49.73
CA GLY A 37 34.80 -58.09 49.68
C GLY A 37 35.57 -58.16 51.00
N THR A 38 35.95 -57.01 51.56
CA THR A 38 36.68 -56.94 52.84
C THR A 38 35.86 -57.48 54.01
N LEU A 39 34.54 -57.24 54.02
CA LEU A 39 33.66 -57.78 55.07
C LEU A 39 33.52 -59.30 55.00
N ASP A 40 33.48 -59.89 53.80
CA ASP A 40 33.42 -61.35 53.63
C ASP A 40 34.72 -62.02 54.10
N GLU A 41 35.88 -61.44 53.77
CA GLU A 41 37.21 -61.86 54.24
C GLU A 41 37.30 -61.85 55.77
N ILE A 42 36.95 -60.71 56.41
CA ILE A 42 36.91 -60.58 57.87
C ILE A 42 35.97 -61.62 58.51
N ALA A 43 34.76 -61.79 57.96
CA ALA A 43 33.72 -62.61 58.57
C ALA A 43 34.01 -64.12 58.45
N ARG A 44 34.51 -64.56 57.29
CA ARG A 44 34.69 -65.99 56.98
C ARG A 44 36.11 -66.49 57.22
N VAL A 45 37.12 -65.67 56.93
CA VAL A 45 38.54 -66.05 57.00
C VAL A 45 39.11 -65.63 58.35
N ASN A 46 39.39 -64.34 58.55
CA ASN A 46 40.14 -63.85 59.73
C ASN A 46 39.47 -64.24 61.06
N ASN A 47 38.15 -64.06 61.18
CA ASN A 47 37.43 -64.47 62.40
C ASN A 47 37.48 -65.98 62.66
N THR A 48 37.61 -66.81 61.61
CA THR A 48 37.75 -68.25 61.75
C THR A 48 39.18 -68.61 62.15
N GLU A 49 40.19 -67.97 61.57
CA GLU A 49 41.61 -68.14 61.92
C GLU A 49 41.86 -67.78 63.39
N THR A 50 41.38 -66.62 63.83
CA THR A 50 41.40 -66.18 65.23
C THR A 50 40.78 -67.21 66.17
N LYS A 51 39.62 -67.79 65.81
CA LYS A 51 38.94 -68.82 66.63
C LYS A 51 39.78 -70.09 66.72
N LEU A 52 40.40 -70.52 65.62
CA LEU A 52 41.23 -71.73 65.57
C LEU A 52 42.55 -71.53 66.35
N ALA A 53 43.22 -70.39 66.20
CA ALA A 53 44.43 -70.05 66.96
C ALA A 53 44.15 -70.01 68.47
N ASN A 54 43.05 -69.39 68.90
CA ASN A 54 42.62 -69.40 70.30
C ASN A 54 42.26 -70.80 70.81
N ARG A 55 41.74 -71.69 69.94
CA ARG A 55 41.45 -73.08 70.27
C ARG A 55 42.73 -73.91 70.46
N LEU A 56 43.77 -73.66 69.66
CA LEU A 56 45.10 -74.25 69.86
C LEU A 56 45.69 -73.84 71.21
N ARG A 57 45.69 -72.53 71.49
CA ARG A 57 46.14 -71.97 72.78
C ARG A 57 45.44 -72.61 73.97
N SER A 58 44.11 -72.68 73.92
CA SER A 58 43.29 -73.24 75.00
C SER A 58 43.56 -74.73 75.21
N SER A 59 43.69 -75.50 74.12
CA SER A 59 44.00 -76.93 74.20
C SER A 59 45.37 -77.19 74.82
N ILE A 60 46.41 -76.45 74.46
CA ILE A 60 47.75 -76.59 75.06
C ILE A 60 47.68 -76.34 76.57
N GLN A 61 46.97 -75.29 76.98
CA GLN A 61 46.81 -74.95 78.39
C GLN A 61 46.05 -76.05 79.16
N ASP A 62 44.95 -76.55 78.60
CA ASP A 62 44.17 -77.64 79.19
C ASP A 62 44.98 -78.93 79.31
N ARG A 63 45.77 -79.28 78.28
CA ARG A 63 46.67 -80.45 78.28
C ARG A 63 47.74 -80.31 79.35
N ALA A 64 48.33 -79.14 79.48
CA ALA A 64 49.33 -78.88 80.51
C ALA A 64 48.76 -79.05 81.93
N ILE A 65 47.53 -78.59 82.16
CA ILE A 65 46.84 -78.79 83.44
C ILE A 65 46.58 -80.27 83.70
N ALA A 66 46.06 -81.00 82.70
CA ALA A 66 45.74 -82.41 82.84
C ALA A 66 47.00 -83.28 83.09
N VAL A 67 48.10 -83.02 82.36
CA VAL A 67 49.39 -83.70 82.56
C VAL A 67 49.96 -83.38 83.95
N ARG A 68 49.83 -82.14 84.42
CA ARG A 68 50.22 -81.78 85.80
C ARG A 68 49.38 -82.53 86.84
N ASN A 69 48.06 -82.63 86.63
CA ASN A 69 47.17 -83.33 87.56
C ASN A 69 47.53 -84.82 87.66
N LEU A 70 47.92 -85.48 86.56
CA LEU A 70 48.43 -86.86 86.59
C LEU A 70 49.70 -87.04 87.43
N ALA A 71 50.50 -85.99 87.64
CA ALA A 71 51.67 -86.02 88.52
C ALA A 71 51.33 -85.74 90.00
N LEU A 72 50.06 -85.44 90.33
CA LEU A 72 49.60 -85.06 91.67
C LEU A 72 48.52 -85.99 92.24
N LEU A 73 47.73 -86.64 91.38
CA LEU A 73 46.62 -87.53 91.75
C LEU A 73 47.12 -88.94 92.08
N THR A 74 46.49 -89.59 93.06
CA THR A 74 46.73 -90.99 93.42
C THR A 74 45.55 -91.91 93.08
N ASP A 75 44.36 -91.35 92.89
CA ASP A 75 43.14 -92.12 92.58
C ASP A 75 43.10 -92.53 91.10
N ALA A 76 42.91 -93.83 90.84
CA ALA A 76 42.94 -94.38 89.49
C ALA A 76 41.79 -93.88 88.59
N GLN A 77 40.62 -93.61 89.17
CA GLN A 77 39.46 -93.14 88.42
C GLN A 77 39.65 -91.68 87.99
N ASP A 78 40.18 -90.83 88.87
CA ASP A 78 40.47 -89.44 88.54
C ASP A 78 41.66 -89.31 87.58
N MET A 79 42.67 -90.19 87.68
CA MET A 79 43.74 -90.26 86.67
C MET A 79 43.21 -90.68 85.29
N ALA A 80 42.27 -91.62 85.21
CA ALA A 80 41.65 -92.02 83.95
C ALA A 80 40.90 -90.86 83.27
N LYS A 81 40.20 -90.01 84.05
CA LYS A 81 39.53 -88.80 83.53
C LYS A 81 40.53 -87.80 82.95
N GLU A 82 41.67 -87.57 83.61
CA GLU A 82 42.69 -86.66 83.09
C GLU A 82 43.38 -87.24 81.84
N ALA A 83 43.59 -88.55 81.77
CA ALA A 83 44.06 -89.20 80.54
C ALA A 83 43.08 -89.05 79.37
N GLU A 84 41.77 -89.20 79.63
CA GLU A 84 40.73 -88.93 78.63
C GLU A 84 40.73 -87.46 78.20
N ARG A 85 40.86 -86.52 79.15
CA ARG A 85 40.97 -85.09 78.86
C ARG A 85 42.19 -84.78 77.98
N ILE A 86 43.34 -85.40 78.24
CA ILE A 86 44.54 -85.26 77.39
C ILE A 86 44.24 -85.75 75.97
N SER A 87 43.66 -86.94 75.82
CA SER A 87 43.31 -87.51 74.51
C SER A 87 42.33 -86.62 73.75
N LYS A 88 41.29 -86.11 74.42
CA LYS A 88 40.31 -85.21 73.82
C LYS A 88 40.95 -83.90 73.35
N GLN A 89 41.82 -83.32 74.17
CA GLN A 89 42.50 -82.08 73.81
C GLN A 89 43.56 -82.28 72.72
N GLU A 90 44.21 -83.45 72.66
CA GLU A 90 45.09 -83.83 71.54
C GLU A 90 44.31 -83.86 70.22
N GLN A 91 43.10 -84.43 70.20
CA GLN A 91 42.22 -84.40 69.03
C GLN A 91 41.78 -82.97 68.67
N ILE A 92 41.36 -82.17 69.66
CA ILE A 92 40.96 -80.76 69.44
C ILE A 92 42.12 -79.95 68.85
N TYR A 93 43.33 -80.15 69.37
CA TYR A 93 44.52 -79.48 68.86
C TYR A 93 44.82 -79.90 67.43
N ALA A 94 44.80 -81.21 67.15
CA ALA A 94 45.07 -81.73 65.81
C ALA A 94 44.08 -81.20 64.77
N ASP A 95 42.78 -81.22 65.08
CA ASP A 95 41.73 -80.67 64.20
C ASP A 95 41.89 -79.17 63.98
N ALA A 96 42.13 -78.41 65.05
CA ALA A 96 42.33 -76.96 64.94
C ALA A 96 43.60 -76.62 64.15
N TYR A 97 44.69 -77.37 64.35
CA TYR A 97 45.96 -77.16 63.66
C TYR A 97 45.81 -77.49 62.18
N GLN A 98 45.15 -78.60 61.86
CA GLN A 98 44.93 -79.01 60.48
C GLN A 98 44.07 -77.99 59.73
N LYS A 99 42.95 -77.54 60.33
CA LYS A 99 42.08 -76.53 59.71
C LYS A 99 42.80 -75.20 59.51
N LEU A 100 43.52 -74.72 60.53
CA LEU A 100 44.27 -73.48 60.44
C LEU A 100 45.40 -73.59 59.39
N SER A 101 46.06 -74.74 59.32
CA SER A 101 47.07 -75.02 58.29
C SER A 101 46.51 -75.08 56.88
N GLN A 102 45.28 -75.56 56.69
CA GLN A 102 44.59 -75.56 55.40
C GLN A 102 44.23 -74.14 55.00
N MET A 103 43.65 -73.36 55.91
CA MET A 103 43.34 -71.94 55.66
C MET A 103 44.60 -71.16 55.27
N PHE A 104 45.71 -71.32 56.00
CA PHE A 104 46.98 -70.64 55.67
C PHE A 104 47.64 -71.06 54.34
N ALA A 105 47.20 -72.19 53.77
CA ALA A 105 47.66 -72.68 52.48
C ALA A 105 46.76 -72.20 51.33
N ASP A 106 45.44 -72.19 51.56
CA ASP A 106 44.44 -71.90 50.55
C ASP A 106 44.14 -70.40 50.42
N GLU A 107 44.30 -69.63 51.51
CA GLU A 107 43.96 -68.21 51.54
C GLU A 107 45.10 -67.35 50.97
N PRO A 108 44.84 -66.53 49.93
CA PRO A 108 45.84 -65.63 49.36
C PRO A 108 46.29 -64.55 50.34
N GLY A 109 45.45 -64.22 51.33
CA GLY A 109 45.69 -63.20 52.34
C GLY A 109 46.66 -63.62 53.45
N THR A 110 47.07 -64.89 53.49
CA THR A 110 47.95 -65.39 54.54
C THR A 110 49.33 -64.74 54.51
N THR A 111 49.70 -64.13 55.63
CA THR A 111 50.96 -63.45 55.83
C THR A 111 52.12 -64.44 56.02
N GLU A 112 53.34 -64.00 55.71
CA GLU A 112 54.54 -64.80 56.00
C GLU A 112 54.69 -65.07 57.51
N ARG A 113 54.19 -64.16 58.36
CA ARG A 113 54.24 -64.29 59.82
C ARG A 113 53.35 -65.40 60.34
N GLU A 114 52.12 -65.52 59.84
CA GLU A 114 51.18 -66.61 60.15
C GLU A 114 51.78 -67.98 59.86
N ARG A 115 52.31 -68.15 58.64
CA ARG A 115 52.99 -69.38 58.22
C ARG A 115 54.18 -69.71 59.12
N THR A 116 54.97 -68.70 59.47
CA THR A 116 56.13 -68.86 60.36
C THR A 116 55.72 -69.27 61.76
N LEU A 117 54.71 -68.62 62.34
CA LEU A 117 54.24 -68.91 63.70
C LEU A 117 53.60 -70.30 63.79
N LEU A 118 52.82 -70.72 62.78
CA LEU A 118 52.24 -72.06 62.74
C LEU A 118 53.32 -73.15 62.62
N ALA A 119 54.32 -72.95 61.76
CA ALA A 119 55.45 -73.88 61.62
C ALA A 119 56.26 -73.99 62.92
N GLN A 120 56.56 -72.86 63.58
CA GLN A 120 57.23 -72.83 64.87
C GLN A 120 56.38 -73.51 65.96
N LEU A 121 55.06 -73.31 65.94
CA LEU A 121 54.15 -73.97 66.87
C LEU A 121 54.23 -75.49 66.75
N LYS A 122 54.37 -76.01 65.52
CA LYS A 122 54.54 -77.45 65.28
C LYS A 122 55.88 -77.98 65.75
N GLN A 123 56.95 -77.20 65.59
CA GLN A 123 58.27 -77.53 66.11
C GLN A 123 58.27 -77.55 67.65
N ASP A 124 57.64 -76.56 68.28
CA ASP A 124 57.51 -76.45 69.73
C ASP A 124 56.64 -77.59 70.30
N GLU A 125 55.59 -78.01 69.58
CA GLU A 125 54.81 -79.21 69.90
C GLU A 125 55.70 -80.46 69.91
N ALA A 126 56.47 -80.69 68.84
CA ALA A 126 57.33 -81.85 68.71
C ALA A 126 58.38 -81.94 69.83
N ALA A 127 58.85 -80.79 70.33
CA ALA A 127 59.75 -80.71 71.47
C ALA A 127 59.06 -80.99 72.83
N ALA A 128 57.80 -80.57 73.00
CA ALA A 128 57.08 -80.68 74.27
C ALA A 128 56.46 -82.08 74.50
N LEU A 129 55.91 -82.70 73.47
CA LEU A 129 55.10 -83.93 73.60
C LEU A 129 55.83 -85.13 74.23
N PRO A 130 57.10 -85.45 73.89
CA PRO A 130 57.75 -86.64 74.43
C PRO A 130 57.85 -86.61 75.96
N ALA A 131 58.26 -85.47 76.53
CA ALA A 131 58.36 -85.29 77.97
C ALA A 131 56.97 -85.26 78.64
N MET A 132 55.98 -84.63 78.02
CA MET A 132 54.60 -84.63 78.53
C MET A 132 53.98 -86.04 78.55
N ARG A 133 54.20 -86.85 77.51
CA ARG A 133 53.75 -88.25 77.46
C ARG A 133 54.44 -89.10 78.53
N LYS A 134 55.74 -88.87 78.76
CA LYS A 134 56.47 -89.55 79.83
C LYS A 134 55.94 -89.19 81.22
N VAL A 135 55.58 -87.93 81.47
CA VAL A 135 54.90 -87.53 82.71
C VAL A 135 53.57 -88.24 82.86
N ALA A 136 52.74 -88.27 81.81
CA ALA A 136 51.45 -88.96 81.84
C ALA A 136 51.61 -90.47 82.11
N GLN A 137 52.61 -91.11 81.50
CA GLN A 137 52.92 -92.53 81.71
C GLN A 137 53.35 -92.81 83.16
N LEU A 138 54.27 -92.01 83.71
CA LEU A 138 54.74 -92.14 85.09
C LEU A 138 53.58 -91.92 86.09
N GLY A 139 52.76 -90.90 85.84
CA GLY A 139 51.55 -90.62 86.63
C GLY A 139 50.57 -91.78 86.61
N LEU A 140 50.25 -92.33 85.44
CA LEU A 140 49.35 -93.50 85.30
C LEU A 140 49.93 -94.78 85.93
N SER A 141 51.26 -94.90 86.01
CA SER A 141 51.93 -95.99 86.76
C SER A 141 52.02 -95.74 88.28
N ASN A 142 51.42 -94.64 88.76
CA ASN A 142 51.43 -94.19 90.15
C ASN A 142 52.84 -93.85 90.71
N ASP A 143 53.81 -93.58 89.84
CA ASP A 143 55.14 -93.07 90.21
C ASP A 143 55.13 -91.54 90.27
N LEU A 144 54.58 -90.99 91.35
CA LEU A 144 54.45 -89.54 91.54
C LEU A 144 55.79 -88.82 91.64
N ALA A 145 56.79 -89.45 92.27
CA ALA A 145 58.11 -88.85 92.44
C ALA A 145 58.84 -88.73 91.09
N GLY A 146 58.76 -89.78 90.26
CA GLY A 146 59.23 -89.77 88.88
C GLY A 146 58.47 -88.78 88.01
N ALA A 147 57.13 -88.81 88.05
CA ALA A 147 56.27 -87.93 87.27
C ALA A 147 56.50 -86.45 87.59
N THR A 148 56.61 -86.09 88.88
CA THR A 148 56.86 -84.71 89.32
C THR A 148 58.24 -84.22 88.87
N ARG A 149 59.27 -85.06 88.98
CA ARG A 149 60.62 -84.71 88.54
C ARG A 149 60.67 -84.49 87.03
N GLU A 150 60.10 -85.41 86.27
CA GLU A 150 60.02 -85.33 84.81
C GLU A 150 59.20 -84.11 84.37
N LEU A 151 58.11 -83.80 85.06
CA LEU A 151 57.27 -82.63 84.80
C LEU A 151 58.04 -81.34 84.98
N LEU A 152 58.73 -81.17 86.11
CA LEU A 152 59.42 -79.93 86.45
C LEU A 152 60.69 -79.71 85.63
N GLN A 153 61.47 -80.77 85.39
CA GLN A 153 62.77 -80.66 84.73
C GLN A 153 62.67 -80.71 83.20
N ASN A 154 61.82 -81.58 82.65
CA ASN A 154 61.85 -81.90 81.22
C ASN A 154 60.58 -81.50 80.46
N ALA A 155 59.39 -81.62 81.06
CA ALA A 155 58.14 -81.33 80.35
C ALA A 155 57.76 -79.84 80.38
N ARG A 156 57.87 -79.18 81.54
CA ARG A 156 57.43 -77.79 81.73
C ARG A 156 58.20 -76.78 80.86
N PRO A 157 59.55 -76.84 80.71
CA PRO A 157 60.26 -75.86 79.88
C PRO A 157 59.80 -75.81 78.41
N PRO A 158 59.79 -76.92 77.63
CA PRO A 158 59.32 -76.90 76.25
C PRO A 158 57.80 -76.65 76.15
N GLN A 159 57.01 -77.12 77.12
CA GLN A 159 55.57 -76.85 77.18
C GLN A 159 55.24 -75.35 77.34
N ARG A 160 56.06 -74.59 78.08
CA ARG A 160 55.92 -73.12 78.18
C ARG A 160 56.23 -72.42 76.87
N ILE A 161 57.23 -72.88 76.12
CA ILE A 161 57.58 -72.33 74.81
C ILE A 161 56.43 -72.58 73.83
N TRP A 162 55.91 -73.80 73.80
CA TRP A 162 54.78 -74.16 72.95
C TRP A 162 53.51 -73.35 73.26
N LEU A 163 53.17 -73.18 74.54
CA LEU A 163 52.06 -72.32 74.93
C LEU A 163 52.30 -70.85 74.54
N ALA A 164 53.51 -70.33 74.79
CA ALA A 164 53.86 -68.96 74.42
C ALA A 164 53.75 -68.71 72.92
N ARG A 165 54.12 -69.70 72.09
CA ARG A 165 53.96 -69.63 70.63
C ARG A 165 52.49 -69.61 70.21
N ALA A 166 51.64 -70.39 70.87
CA ALA A 166 50.20 -70.37 70.58
C ALA A 166 49.52 -69.07 71.03
N VAL A 167 49.98 -68.49 72.14
CA VAL A 167 49.57 -67.14 72.57
C VAL A 167 49.99 -66.12 71.51
N GLU A 168 51.24 -66.16 71.06
CA GLU A 168 51.77 -65.25 70.04
C GLU A 168 50.99 -65.34 68.72
N LEU A 169 50.66 -66.56 68.28
CA LEU A 169 49.82 -66.77 67.10
C LEU A 169 48.41 -66.19 67.29
N ALA A 170 47.73 -66.52 68.40
CA ALA A 170 46.39 -66.00 68.66
C ALA A 170 46.35 -64.47 68.75
N ASP A 171 47.33 -63.86 69.42
CA ASP A 171 47.44 -62.40 69.54
C ASP A 171 47.77 -61.73 68.18
N PHE A 172 48.47 -62.44 67.29
CA PHE A 172 48.71 -61.96 65.93
C PHE A 172 47.42 -61.96 65.11
N GLU A 173 46.66 -63.05 65.11
CA GLU A 173 45.36 -63.16 64.45
C GLU A 173 44.38 -62.07 64.92
N ASP A 174 44.29 -61.86 66.24
CA ASP A 174 43.42 -60.83 66.83
C ASP A 174 43.78 -59.43 66.31
N LYS A 175 45.08 -59.10 66.28
CA LYS A 175 45.56 -57.79 65.79
C LYS A 175 45.36 -57.61 64.27
N PHE A 176 45.58 -58.67 63.51
CA PHE A 176 45.43 -58.66 62.06
C PHE A 176 43.97 -58.45 61.68
N ASN A 177 43.05 -59.16 62.35
CA ASN A 177 41.62 -58.98 62.19
C ASN A 177 41.15 -57.56 62.59
N ASP A 178 41.65 -57.02 63.71
CA ASP A 178 41.38 -55.64 64.12
C ASP A 178 41.87 -54.60 63.10
N GLN A 179 43.01 -54.85 62.45
CA GLN A 179 43.53 -53.99 61.40
C GLN A 179 42.61 -54.01 60.16
N ALA A 180 42.23 -55.21 59.70
CA ALA A 180 41.30 -55.36 58.58
C ALA A 180 39.96 -54.66 58.85
N HIS A 181 39.43 -54.78 60.08
CA HIS A 181 38.24 -54.05 60.51
C HIS A 181 38.40 -52.52 60.44
N ARG A 182 39.53 -51.97 60.90
CA ARG A 182 39.81 -50.53 60.82
C ARG A 182 39.92 -50.04 59.38
N GLU A 183 40.54 -50.82 58.50
CA GLU A 183 40.66 -50.51 57.07
C GLU A 183 39.30 -50.51 56.36
N ALA A 184 38.42 -51.47 56.68
CA ALA A 184 37.04 -51.51 56.18
C ALA A 184 36.25 -50.25 56.59
N VAL A 185 36.34 -49.84 57.85
CA VAL A 185 35.67 -48.63 58.37
C VAL A 185 36.22 -47.35 57.71
N SER A 186 37.54 -47.26 57.51
CA SER A 186 38.19 -46.13 56.83
C SER A 186 37.73 -46.01 55.36
N THR A 187 37.68 -47.15 54.65
CA THR A 187 37.21 -47.22 53.26
C THR A 187 35.75 -46.78 53.16
N TYR A 188 34.88 -47.24 54.07
CA TYR A 188 33.48 -46.82 54.12
C TYR A 188 33.34 -45.31 54.38
N SER A 189 34.06 -44.76 55.36
CA SER A 189 34.05 -43.33 55.68
C SER A 189 34.50 -42.47 54.48
N SER A 190 35.60 -42.88 53.82
CA SER A 190 36.15 -42.16 52.66
C SER A 190 35.19 -42.18 51.48
N ALA A 191 34.58 -43.34 51.18
CA ALA A 191 33.56 -43.46 50.15
C ALA A 191 32.35 -42.56 50.44
N ARG A 192 31.88 -42.53 51.70
CA ARG A 192 30.76 -41.68 52.13
C ARG A 192 31.05 -40.19 51.94
N VAL A 193 32.23 -39.71 52.33
CA VAL A 193 32.61 -38.30 52.17
C VAL A 193 32.72 -37.92 50.70
N MET A 194 33.32 -38.76 49.87
CA MET A 194 33.45 -38.52 48.43
C MET A 194 32.08 -38.44 47.74
N ILE A 195 31.16 -39.36 48.06
CA ILE A 195 29.79 -39.33 47.54
C ILE A 195 29.08 -38.05 47.97
N ALA A 196 29.17 -37.67 49.25
CA ALA A 196 28.55 -36.45 49.75
C ALA A 196 29.09 -35.18 49.05
N ALA A 197 30.40 -35.08 48.83
CA ALA A 197 31.02 -33.96 48.13
C ALA A 197 30.51 -33.81 46.69
N ILE A 198 30.43 -34.92 45.94
CA ILE A 198 29.97 -34.90 44.55
C ILE A 198 28.48 -34.53 44.48
N VAL A 199 27.65 -35.01 45.41
CA VAL A 199 26.23 -34.63 45.50
C VAL A 199 26.08 -33.12 45.71
N VAL A 200 26.83 -32.53 46.64
CA VAL A 200 26.78 -31.08 46.89
C VAL A 200 27.21 -30.28 45.66
N ILE A 201 28.31 -30.67 45.00
CA ILE A 201 28.79 -30.01 43.76
C ILE A 201 27.72 -30.11 42.65
N SER A 202 27.10 -31.28 42.51
CA SER A 202 26.05 -31.51 41.50
C SER A 202 24.83 -30.62 41.73
N LEU A 203 24.41 -30.44 42.99
CA LEU A 203 23.29 -29.54 43.35
C LEU A 203 23.62 -28.07 43.06
N LEU A 204 24.84 -27.62 43.39
CA LEU A 204 25.27 -26.25 43.12
C LEU A 204 25.31 -25.97 41.61
N LEU A 205 25.81 -26.92 40.82
CA LEU A 205 25.87 -26.79 39.38
C LEU A 205 24.47 -26.84 38.73
N ALA A 206 23.55 -27.65 39.27
CA ALA A 206 22.14 -27.66 38.90
C ALA A 206 21.49 -26.29 39.13
N ALA A 207 21.68 -25.71 40.32
CA ALA A 207 21.14 -24.39 40.64
C ALA A 207 21.72 -23.29 39.74
N ALA A 208 23.04 -23.30 39.51
CA ALA A 208 23.70 -22.33 38.65
C ALA A 208 23.21 -22.41 37.19
N THR A 209 23.13 -23.62 36.63
CA THR A 209 22.63 -23.83 35.27
C THR A 209 21.15 -23.43 35.13
N ALA A 210 20.30 -23.77 36.10
CA ALA A 210 18.90 -23.37 36.13
C ALA A 210 18.74 -21.83 36.15
N LEU A 211 19.51 -21.13 36.99
CA LEU A 211 19.48 -19.66 37.07
C LEU A 211 19.97 -19.01 35.77
N LEU A 212 21.03 -19.53 35.14
CA LEU A 212 21.56 -19.00 33.89
C LEU A 212 20.59 -19.20 32.72
N ILE A 213 19.97 -20.37 32.60
CA ILE A 213 18.97 -20.66 31.56
C ILE A 213 17.75 -19.75 31.76
N THR A 214 17.25 -19.64 32.99
CA THR A 214 16.09 -18.80 33.34
C THR A 214 16.35 -17.33 33.02
N ARG A 215 17.48 -16.77 33.47
CA ARG A 215 17.87 -15.38 33.17
C ARG A 215 18.02 -15.15 31.66
N SER A 216 18.63 -16.10 30.95
CA SER A 216 18.83 -15.98 29.51
C SER A 216 17.51 -15.99 28.73
N ILE A 217 16.55 -16.85 29.09
CA ILE A 217 15.24 -16.93 28.41
C ILE A 217 14.42 -15.68 28.71
N LEU A 218 14.33 -15.26 29.98
CA LEU A 218 13.61 -14.04 30.37
C LEU A 218 14.21 -12.78 29.74
N SER A 219 15.53 -12.74 29.55
CA SER A 219 16.18 -11.63 28.86
C SER A 219 15.87 -11.61 27.35
N GLN A 220 15.75 -12.77 26.70
CA GLN A 220 15.40 -12.85 25.27
C GLN A 220 13.92 -12.56 25.02
N LEU A 221 13.03 -12.98 25.93
CA LEU A 221 11.61 -12.67 25.84
C LEU A 221 11.32 -11.21 26.21
N GLY A 222 12.10 -10.59 27.10
CA GLY A 222 11.85 -9.23 27.60
C GLY A 222 10.79 -9.17 28.70
N GLY A 223 10.04 -10.26 28.91
CA GLY A 223 8.99 -10.40 29.92
C GLY A 223 8.60 -11.86 30.13
N GLU A 224 7.46 -12.08 30.78
CA GLU A 224 6.91 -13.41 30.99
C GLU A 224 6.33 -13.99 29.68
N PRO A 225 6.53 -15.29 29.38
CA PRO A 225 6.01 -15.91 28.16
C PRO A 225 4.49 -15.77 27.99
N GLY A 226 3.74 -15.92 29.08
CA GLY A 226 2.28 -15.79 29.06
C GLY A 226 1.82 -14.39 28.66
N ARG A 227 2.56 -13.34 29.05
CA ARG A 227 2.24 -11.95 28.68
C ARG A 227 2.55 -11.67 27.21
N ALA A 228 3.64 -12.23 26.67
CA ALA A 228 3.93 -12.12 25.24
C ALA A 228 2.83 -12.79 24.40
N GLN A 229 2.34 -13.97 24.83
CA GLN A 229 1.22 -14.66 24.18
C GLN A 229 -0.07 -13.84 24.26
N SER A 230 -0.41 -13.29 25.43
CA SER A 230 -1.64 -12.51 25.60
C SER A 230 -1.61 -11.24 24.75
N VAL A 231 -0.47 -10.52 24.71
CA VAL A 231 -0.30 -9.33 23.88
C VAL A 231 -0.41 -9.66 22.39
N ALA A 232 0.21 -10.75 21.93
CA ALA A 232 0.08 -11.19 20.55
C ALA A 232 -1.38 -11.52 20.20
N ALA A 233 -2.13 -12.15 21.12
CA ALA A 233 -3.55 -12.44 20.94
C ALA A 233 -4.41 -11.16 20.89
N GLU A 234 -4.14 -10.17 21.75
CA GLU A 234 -4.80 -8.87 21.72
C GLU A 234 -4.58 -8.15 20.36
N ILE A 235 -3.33 -8.11 19.88
CA ILE A 235 -3.00 -7.52 18.58
C ILE A 235 -3.72 -8.26 17.44
N ALA A 236 -3.74 -9.60 17.47
CA ALA A 236 -4.42 -10.41 16.46
C ALA A 236 -5.94 -10.19 16.45
N ASN A 237 -6.54 -9.93 17.61
CA ASN A 237 -7.96 -9.58 17.75
C ASN A 237 -8.25 -8.10 17.46
N GLY A 238 -7.28 -7.34 16.97
CA GLY A 238 -7.43 -5.94 16.59
C GLY A 238 -7.29 -4.94 17.74
N ASN A 239 -6.97 -5.37 18.96
CA ASN A 239 -6.71 -4.43 20.06
C ASN A 239 -5.28 -3.89 20.00
N LEU A 240 -5.10 -2.73 19.39
CA LEU A 240 -3.81 -2.04 19.30
C LEU A 240 -3.60 -1.00 20.42
N MET A 241 -4.53 -0.89 21.37
CA MET A 241 -4.41 -0.06 22.57
C MET A 241 -3.76 -0.81 23.74
N VAL A 242 -3.37 -2.08 23.54
CA VAL A 242 -2.70 -2.86 24.58
C VAL A 242 -1.38 -2.20 24.97
N ASP A 243 -1.16 -2.06 26.27
CA ASP A 243 0.00 -1.39 26.84
C ASP A 243 1.16 -2.38 27.06
N LEU A 244 2.22 -2.20 26.27
CA LEU A 244 3.46 -2.97 26.37
C LEU A 244 4.50 -2.20 27.18
N HIS A 245 4.53 -2.48 28.47
CA HIS A 245 5.63 -2.07 29.34
C HIS A 245 6.93 -2.80 28.98
N LEU A 246 7.79 -2.15 28.20
CA LEU A 246 9.15 -2.61 27.92
C LEU A 246 10.09 -2.26 29.07
N LYS A 247 11.11 -3.10 29.29
CA LYS A 247 12.20 -2.74 30.18
C LYS A 247 12.99 -1.56 29.59
N PRO A 248 13.46 -0.60 30.40
CA PRO A 248 14.25 0.51 29.89
C PRO A 248 15.47 0.03 29.10
N GLY A 249 15.60 0.50 27.85
CA GLY A 249 16.69 0.12 26.94
C GLY A 249 16.53 -1.21 26.21
N ASP A 250 15.40 -1.89 26.35
CA ASP A 250 15.12 -3.14 25.63
C ASP A 250 14.60 -2.88 24.20
N SER A 251 15.44 -3.17 23.22
CA SER A 251 15.14 -3.01 21.79
C SER A 251 15.22 -4.30 20.98
N THR A 252 15.58 -5.42 21.62
CA THR A 252 15.91 -6.68 20.91
C THR A 252 15.10 -7.87 21.37
N SER A 253 14.36 -7.74 22.47
CA SER A 253 13.51 -8.83 22.95
C SER A 253 12.30 -9.07 22.07
N LEU A 254 11.64 -10.22 22.29
CA LEU A 254 10.35 -10.50 21.68
C LEU A 254 9.30 -9.42 22.03
N MET A 255 9.25 -8.97 23.28
CA MET A 255 8.35 -7.90 23.69
C MET A 255 8.62 -6.59 22.94
N ALA A 256 9.89 -6.20 22.76
CA ALA A 256 10.25 -5.02 21.99
C ALA A 256 9.83 -5.15 20.51
N SER A 257 9.96 -6.35 19.95
CA SER A 257 9.50 -6.64 18.58
C SER A 257 7.97 -6.59 18.45
N LEU A 258 7.23 -7.08 19.45
CA LEU A 258 5.77 -6.98 19.51
C LEU A 258 5.31 -5.51 19.62
N GLU A 259 6.01 -4.67 20.39
CA GLU A 259 5.70 -3.24 20.46
C GLU A 259 5.97 -2.52 19.15
N ALA A 260 7.11 -2.80 18.51
CA ALA A 260 7.40 -2.25 17.20
C ALA A 260 6.35 -2.66 16.15
N MET A 261 5.88 -3.91 16.19
CA MET A 261 4.80 -4.42 15.35
C MET A 261 3.47 -3.70 15.65
N ARG A 262 3.08 -3.61 16.92
CA ARG A 262 1.88 -2.90 17.37
C ARG A 262 1.89 -1.44 16.94
N ALA A 263 3.00 -0.74 17.15
CA ALA A 263 3.16 0.66 16.76
C ALA A 263 3.06 0.87 15.25
N ARG A 264 3.70 0.01 14.44
CA ARG A 264 3.59 0.06 12.97
C ARG A 264 2.16 -0.21 12.50
N LEU A 265 1.48 -1.21 13.06
CA LEU A 265 0.07 -1.50 12.74
C LEU A 265 -0.83 -0.32 13.12
N THR A 266 -0.62 0.30 14.29
CA THR A 266 -1.36 1.51 14.69
C THR A 266 -1.19 2.64 13.68
N SER A 267 0.05 2.89 13.23
CA SER A 267 0.33 3.93 12.24
C SER A 267 -0.33 3.65 10.89
N ILE A 268 -0.30 2.40 10.42
CA ILE A 268 -0.96 1.98 9.17
C ILE A 268 -2.48 2.16 9.28
N VAL A 269 -3.10 1.65 10.35
CA VAL A 269 -4.55 1.78 10.59
C VAL A 269 -4.97 3.25 10.68
N HIS A 270 -4.19 4.07 11.38
CA HIS A 270 -4.43 5.51 11.44
C HIS A 270 -4.33 6.17 10.07
N GLY A 271 -3.29 5.86 9.28
CA GLY A 271 -3.13 6.34 7.92
C GLY A 271 -4.31 5.96 7.02
N ILE A 272 -4.75 4.70 7.07
CA ILE A 272 -5.92 4.24 6.29
C ILE A 272 -7.19 4.98 6.71
N LYS A 273 -7.41 5.19 8.01
CA LYS A 273 -8.58 5.93 8.50
C LYS A 273 -8.60 7.37 7.99
N THR A 274 -7.47 8.07 8.07
CA THR A 274 -7.34 9.45 7.57
C THR A 274 -7.48 9.52 6.05
N SER A 275 -6.91 8.56 5.31
CA SER A 275 -7.06 8.48 3.86
C SER A 275 -8.50 8.19 3.45
N ALA A 276 -9.20 7.27 4.13
CA ALA A 276 -10.61 6.98 3.88
C ALA A 276 -11.49 8.21 4.14
N GLU A 277 -11.25 8.93 5.24
CA GLU A 277 -11.94 10.19 5.53
C GLU A 277 -11.70 11.24 4.44
N SER A 278 -10.44 11.38 3.98
CA SER A 278 -10.08 12.30 2.90
C SER A 278 -10.75 11.93 1.57
N ILE A 279 -10.81 10.64 1.22
CA ILE A 279 -11.50 10.15 0.01
C ILE A 279 -13.00 10.42 0.11
N SER A 280 -13.62 10.18 1.26
CA SER A 280 -15.05 10.44 1.48
C SER A 280 -15.39 11.93 1.32
N VAL A 281 -14.57 12.82 1.86
CA VAL A 281 -14.74 14.28 1.68
C VAL A 281 -14.58 14.66 0.20
N ALA A 282 -13.50 14.20 -0.46
CA ALA A 282 -13.26 14.51 -1.86
C ALA A 282 -14.35 13.96 -2.79
N ALA A 283 -14.86 12.76 -2.52
CA ALA A 283 -15.98 12.17 -3.28
C ALA A 283 -17.26 13.01 -3.14
N ASN A 284 -17.56 13.52 -1.94
CA ASN A 284 -18.69 14.43 -1.74
C ASN A 284 -18.48 15.77 -2.45
N GLU A 285 -17.26 16.32 -2.46
CA GLU A 285 -16.95 17.55 -3.22
C GLU A 285 -17.14 17.34 -4.72
N VAL A 286 -16.70 16.19 -5.27
CA VAL A 286 -16.93 15.82 -6.68
C VAL A 286 -18.43 15.66 -6.97
N ALA A 287 -19.17 14.98 -6.11
CA ALA A 287 -20.62 14.82 -6.27
C ALA A 287 -21.33 16.18 -6.29
N GLN A 288 -20.97 17.09 -5.36
CA GLN A 288 -21.53 18.44 -5.33
C GLN A 288 -21.14 19.24 -6.59
N GLY A 289 -19.89 19.10 -7.07
CA GLY A 289 -19.43 19.71 -8.31
C GLY A 289 -20.18 19.20 -9.54
N ASN A 290 -20.54 17.91 -9.57
CA ASN A 290 -21.33 17.34 -10.65
C ASN A 290 -22.79 17.82 -10.64
N VAL A 291 -23.37 18.11 -9.46
CA VAL A 291 -24.69 18.74 -9.37
C VAL A 291 -24.67 20.13 -10.01
N ASP A 292 -23.65 20.95 -9.73
CA ASP A 292 -23.47 22.26 -10.37
C ASP A 292 -23.27 22.12 -11.89
N LEU A 293 -22.45 21.15 -12.31
CA LEU A 293 -22.21 20.89 -13.73
C LEU A 293 -23.49 20.41 -14.44
N SER A 294 -24.32 19.58 -13.79
CA SER A 294 -25.63 19.15 -14.30
C SER A 294 -26.52 20.36 -14.56
N GLN A 295 -26.66 21.24 -13.56
CA GLN A 295 -27.49 22.43 -13.68
C GLN A 295 -27.02 23.32 -14.84
N ARG A 296 -25.71 23.57 -14.96
CA ARG A 296 -25.15 24.36 -16.05
C ARG A 296 -25.31 23.69 -17.43
N THR A 297 -25.29 22.37 -17.48
CA THR A 297 -25.52 21.60 -18.71
C THR A 297 -26.99 21.69 -19.13
N GLU A 298 -27.94 21.65 -18.18
CA GLU A 298 -29.37 21.88 -18.43
C GLU A 298 -29.64 23.32 -18.89
N GLU A 299 -29.05 24.32 -18.24
CA GLU A 299 -29.13 25.73 -18.66
C GLU A 299 -28.56 25.96 -20.06
N GLN A 300 -27.44 25.28 -20.38
CA GLN A 300 -26.84 25.32 -21.71
C GLN A 300 -27.71 24.65 -22.77
N ALA A 301 -28.34 23.50 -22.45
CA ALA A 301 -29.28 22.83 -23.34
C ALA A 301 -30.48 23.75 -23.67
N ALA A 302 -31.07 24.39 -22.65
CA ALA A 302 -32.16 25.34 -22.86
C ALA A 302 -31.75 26.55 -23.71
N SER A 303 -30.54 27.08 -23.49
CA SER A 303 -29.99 28.18 -24.30
C SER A 303 -29.73 27.77 -25.75
N LEU A 304 -29.31 26.52 -25.98
CA LEU A 304 -29.11 25.96 -27.33
C LEU A 304 -30.45 25.75 -28.05
N GLU A 305 -31.50 25.30 -27.36
CA GLU A 305 -32.85 25.21 -27.93
C GLU A 305 -33.38 26.59 -28.37
N GLU A 306 -33.23 27.62 -27.54
CA GLU A 306 -33.63 28.99 -27.90
C GLU A 306 -32.80 29.54 -29.07
N THR A 307 -31.50 29.24 -29.09
CA THR A 307 -30.61 29.63 -30.19
C THR A 307 -31.02 28.93 -31.49
N ALA A 308 -31.30 27.62 -31.44
CA ALA A 308 -31.74 26.85 -32.61
C ALA A 308 -33.07 27.38 -33.17
N ALA A 309 -34.04 27.67 -32.31
CA ALA A 309 -35.31 28.27 -32.72
C ALA A 309 -35.12 29.66 -33.37
N SER A 310 -34.26 30.49 -32.77
CA SER A 310 -33.91 31.81 -33.34
C SER A 310 -33.21 31.67 -34.70
N MET A 311 -32.37 30.65 -34.86
CA MET A 311 -31.68 30.36 -36.13
C MET A 311 -32.64 29.88 -37.22
N GLU A 312 -33.67 29.09 -36.88
CA GLU A 312 -34.73 28.71 -37.82
C GLU A 312 -35.53 29.95 -38.28
N GLU A 313 -35.89 30.85 -37.36
CA GLU A 313 -36.59 32.09 -37.69
C GLU A 313 -35.74 33.02 -38.57
N LEU A 314 -34.44 33.16 -38.25
CA LEU A 314 -33.49 33.91 -39.07
C LEU A 314 -33.33 33.30 -40.46
N THR A 315 -33.22 31.97 -40.57
CA THR A 315 -33.14 31.26 -41.84
C THR A 315 -34.37 31.55 -42.71
N SER A 316 -35.55 31.47 -42.11
CA SER A 316 -36.82 31.80 -42.78
C SER A 316 -36.86 33.25 -43.26
N THR A 317 -36.43 34.19 -42.42
CA THR A 317 -36.41 35.63 -42.73
C THR A 317 -35.43 35.95 -43.86
N VAL A 318 -34.22 35.38 -43.85
CA VAL A 318 -33.23 35.56 -44.91
C VAL A 318 -33.70 34.97 -46.23
N LYS A 319 -34.37 33.81 -46.20
CA LYS A 319 -35.01 33.22 -47.38
C LYS A 319 -36.10 34.13 -47.94
N HIS A 320 -36.97 34.65 -47.09
CA HIS A 320 -38.00 35.63 -47.49
C HIS A 320 -37.39 36.91 -48.08
N ASN A 321 -36.31 37.43 -47.51
CA ASN A 321 -35.60 38.60 -48.04
C ASN A 321 -34.99 38.32 -49.43
N THR A 322 -34.43 37.13 -49.63
CA THR A 322 -33.90 36.71 -50.93
C THR A 322 -35.00 36.67 -51.99
N ASP A 323 -36.15 36.08 -51.67
CA ASP A 323 -37.30 36.00 -52.58
C ASP A 323 -37.88 37.39 -52.86
N ASN A 324 -38.03 38.23 -51.83
CA ASN A 324 -38.49 39.62 -51.97
C ASN A 324 -37.55 40.46 -52.84
N ALA A 325 -36.23 40.30 -52.69
CA ALA A 325 -35.25 40.99 -53.52
C ALA A 325 -35.33 40.55 -54.99
N ARG A 326 -35.52 39.24 -55.26
CA ARG A 326 -35.73 38.72 -56.63
C ARG A 326 -37.02 39.26 -57.26
N GLN A 327 -38.12 39.27 -56.50
CA GLN A 327 -39.39 39.84 -56.95
C GLN A 327 -39.26 41.34 -57.21
N GLY A 328 -38.62 42.08 -56.29
CA GLY A 328 -38.35 43.51 -56.42
C GLY A 328 -37.50 43.84 -57.64
N SER A 329 -36.46 43.06 -57.92
CA SER A 329 -35.64 43.21 -59.13
C SER A 329 -36.48 42.99 -60.41
N THR A 330 -37.32 41.95 -60.43
CA THR A 330 -38.20 41.67 -61.58
C THR A 330 -39.21 42.80 -61.81
N LEU A 331 -39.79 43.34 -60.73
CA LEU A 331 -40.70 44.48 -60.79
C LEU A 331 -40.00 45.74 -61.29
N ALA A 332 -38.77 46.00 -60.83
CA ALA A 332 -37.95 47.11 -61.29
C ALA A 332 -37.64 46.99 -62.79
N VAL A 333 -37.25 45.81 -63.28
CA VAL A 333 -37.04 45.58 -64.72
C VAL A 333 -38.31 45.89 -65.53
N THR A 334 -39.46 45.41 -65.07
CA THR A 334 -40.76 45.65 -65.73
C THR A 334 -41.14 47.13 -65.73
N ALA A 335 -40.94 47.84 -64.62
CA ALA A 335 -41.19 49.27 -64.50
C ALA A 335 -40.23 50.09 -65.38
N SER A 336 -38.95 49.70 -65.46
CA SER A 336 -37.95 50.34 -66.33
C SER A 336 -38.33 50.20 -67.80
N GLN A 337 -38.79 49.01 -68.21
CA GLN A 337 -39.24 48.76 -69.57
C GLN A 337 -40.50 49.58 -69.91
N THR A 338 -41.44 49.68 -68.98
CA THR A 338 -42.64 50.52 -69.14
C THR A 338 -42.29 52.01 -69.28
N ALA A 339 -41.39 52.51 -68.42
CA ALA A 339 -40.93 53.90 -68.50
C ALA A 339 -40.15 54.17 -69.80
N SER A 340 -39.35 53.22 -70.28
CA SER A 340 -38.66 53.32 -71.57
C SER A 340 -39.65 53.43 -72.73
N SER A 341 -40.66 52.55 -72.79
CA SER A 341 -41.72 52.63 -73.80
C SER A 341 -42.54 53.92 -73.70
N GLY A 342 -42.79 54.41 -72.48
CA GLY A 342 -43.40 55.73 -72.27
C GLY A 342 -42.55 56.86 -72.85
N GLY A 343 -41.23 56.81 -72.66
CA GLY A 343 -40.28 57.73 -73.27
C GLY A 343 -40.29 57.68 -74.81
N ASP A 344 -40.42 56.50 -75.42
CA ASP A 344 -40.55 56.35 -76.87
C ASP A 344 -41.80 57.04 -77.41
N VAL A 345 -42.95 56.84 -76.75
CA VAL A 345 -44.21 57.48 -77.11
C VAL A 345 -44.09 59.00 -76.99
N VAL A 346 -43.49 59.49 -75.91
CA VAL A 346 -43.25 60.93 -75.71
C VAL A 346 -42.36 61.52 -76.82
N ARG A 347 -41.27 60.83 -77.20
CA ARG A 347 -40.42 61.24 -78.34
C ARG A 347 -41.22 61.34 -79.64
N GLN A 348 -42.11 60.37 -79.90
CA GLN A 348 -42.97 60.41 -81.08
C GLN A 348 -43.96 61.59 -81.05
N VAL A 349 -44.50 61.93 -79.88
CA VAL A 349 -45.38 63.11 -79.72
C VAL A 349 -44.62 64.41 -79.97
N VAL A 350 -43.39 64.56 -79.46
CA VAL A 350 -42.53 65.74 -79.74
C VAL A 350 -42.30 65.88 -81.25
N GLY A 351 -41.90 64.80 -81.93
CA GLY A 351 -41.71 64.82 -83.39
C GLY A 351 -42.99 65.17 -84.16
N THR A 352 -44.16 64.77 -83.65
CA THR A 352 -45.45 65.16 -84.25
C THR A 352 -45.74 66.65 -84.03
N MET A 353 -45.44 67.20 -82.85
CA MET A 353 -45.59 68.63 -82.56
C MET A 353 -44.66 69.50 -83.40
N GLU A 354 -43.43 69.05 -83.67
CA GLU A 354 -42.51 69.71 -84.60
C GLU A 354 -43.06 69.75 -86.03
N ASN A 355 -43.62 68.63 -86.51
CA ASN A 355 -44.27 68.56 -87.82
C ASN A 355 -45.51 69.46 -87.91
N ILE A 356 -46.32 69.53 -86.85
CA ILE A 356 -47.47 70.46 -86.76
C ILE A 356 -46.98 71.90 -86.80
N THR A 357 -45.94 72.24 -86.03
CA THR A 357 -45.34 73.59 -86.01
C THR A 357 -44.85 74.00 -87.40
N SER A 358 -44.12 73.12 -88.08
CA SER A 358 -43.65 73.33 -89.46
C SER A 358 -44.82 73.52 -90.44
N SER A 359 -45.87 72.69 -90.32
CA SER A 359 -47.06 72.78 -91.16
C SER A 359 -47.83 74.09 -90.93
N SER A 360 -47.99 74.52 -89.67
CA SER A 360 -48.63 75.78 -89.30
C SER A 360 -47.86 77.00 -89.83
N HIS A 361 -46.52 76.98 -89.81
CA HIS A 361 -45.71 78.03 -90.43
C HIS A 361 -45.94 78.13 -91.94
N LYS A 362 -46.00 77.00 -92.65
CA LYS A 362 -46.33 76.98 -94.09
C LYS A 362 -47.74 77.55 -94.34
N VAL A 363 -48.71 77.23 -93.50
CA VAL A 363 -50.05 77.82 -93.59
C VAL A 363 -50.00 79.33 -93.37
N ALA A 364 -49.28 79.82 -92.35
CA ALA A 364 -49.13 81.25 -92.09
C ALA A 364 -48.49 82.01 -93.29
N GLU A 365 -47.53 81.38 -93.97
CA GLU A 365 -46.92 81.91 -95.20
C GLU A 365 -47.93 82.00 -96.34
N ILE A 366 -48.70 80.93 -96.58
CA ILE A 366 -49.78 80.91 -97.60
C ILE A 366 -50.82 82.01 -97.31
N ILE A 367 -51.24 82.15 -96.05
CA ILE A 367 -52.20 83.18 -95.65
C ILE A 367 -51.63 84.58 -95.86
N SER A 368 -50.34 84.80 -95.61
CA SER A 368 -49.67 86.08 -95.91
C SER A 368 -49.65 86.38 -97.42
N VAL A 369 -49.51 85.36 -98.27
CA VAL A 369 -49.66 85.52 -99.74
C VAL A 369 -51.10 85.87 -100.11
N ILE A 370 -52.11 85.22 -99.50
CA ILE A 370 -53.53 85.52 -99.74
C ILE A 370 -53.88 86.95 -99.30
N GLU A 371 -53.38 87.41 -98.15
CA GLU A 371 -53.51 88.80 -97.71
C GLU A 371 -52.89 89.76 -98.73
N GLY A 372 -51.70 89.42 -99.25
CA GLY A 372 -51.04 90.15 -100.33
C GLY A 372 -51.87 90.21 -101.62
N ILE A 373 -52.48 89.09 -102.04
CA ILE A 373 -53.38 89.03 -103.20
C ILE A 373 -54.64 89.86 -102.96
N ALA A 374 -55.23 89.80 -101.77
CA ALA A 374 -56.39 90.60 -101.39
C ALA A 374 -56.06 92.10 -101.41
N PHE A 375 -54.88 92.50 -100.93
CA PHE A 375 -54.39 93.88 -101.02
C PHE A 375 -54.21 94.33 -102.48
N GLN A 376 -53.53 93.52 -103.31
CA GLN A 376 -53.38 93.79 -104.74
C GLN A 376 -54.73 93.92 -105.45
N THR A 377 -55.68 93.02 -105.15
CA THR A 377 -57.04 93.04 -105.70
C THR A 377 -57.81 94.28 -105.26
N ASN A 378 -57.65 94.73 -104.01
CA ASN A 378 -58.24 95.95 -103.49
C ASN A 378 -57.69 97.21 -104.20
N ILE A 379 -56.39 97.24 -104.54
CA ILE A 379 -55.78 98.33 -105.32
C ILE A 379 -56.23 98.29 -106.78
N LEU A 380 -56.27 97.11 -107.41
CA LEU A 380 -56.78 96.91 -108.77
C LEU A 380 -58.25 97.35 -108.89
N ALA A 381 -59.08 96.98 -107.91
CA ALA A 381 -60.49 97.36 -107.85
C ALA A 381 -60.66 98.88 -107.63
N LEU A 382 -59.80 99.51 -106.82
CA LEU A 382 -59.78 100.98 -106.69
C LEU A 382 -59.46 101.65 -108.02
N ASN A 383 -58.41 101.20 -108.70
CA ASN A 383 -58.00 101.74 -110.00
C ASN A 383 -59.12 101.57 -111.04
N ALA A 384 -59.80 100.41 -111.05
CA ALA A 384 -60.94 100.16 -111.92
C ALA A 384 -62.14 101.05 -111.58
N ALA A 385 -62.45 101.28 -110.29
CA ALA A 385 -63.51 102.18 -109.86
C ALA A 385 -63.23 103.64 -110.25
N VAL A 386 -61.97 104.08 -110.17
CA VAL A 386 -61.52 105.41 -110.60
C VAL A 386 -61.66 105.57 -112.12
N GLU A 387 -61.23 104.59 -112.91
CA GLU A 387 -61.34 104.65 -114.37
C GLU A 387 -62.81 104.55 -114.83
N ALA A 388 -63.64 103.78 -114.12
CA ALA A 388 -65.09 103.73 -114.36
C ALA A 388 -65.79 105.07 -114.05
N ALA A 389 -65.37 105.79 -113.00
CA ALA A 389 -65.85 107.15 -112.72
C ALA A 389 -65.41 108.16 -113.80
N ARG A 390 -64.25 107.93 -114.42
CA ARG A 390 -63.70 108.74 -115.53
C ARG A 390 -64.48 108.58 -116.84
N ALA A 391 -65.09 107.42 -117.06
CA ALA A 391 -65.92 107.10 -118.23
C ALA A 391 -67.38 107.63 -118.16
N GLY A 392 -67.77 108.32 -117.07
CA GLY A 392 -69.10 108.93 -116.92
C GLY A 392 -70.25 107.90 -116.92
N GLU A 393 -71.40 108.24 -117.53
CA GLU A 393 -72.60 107.38 -117.49
C GLU A 393 -72.42 105.99 -118.11
N GLN A 394 -71.45 105.80 -119.03
CA GLN A 394 -71.16 104.49 -119.64
C GLN A 394 -70.39 103.54 -118.70
N GLY A 395 -69.71 104.07 -117.68
CA GLY A 395 -68.90 103.29 -116.72
C GLY A 395 -69.66 102.84 -115.47
N ARG A 396 -70.93 103.21 -115.33
CA ARG A 396 -71.70 103.06 -114.09
C ARG A 396 -71.88 101.60 -113.63
N GLY A 397 -72.07 100.67 -114.57
CA GLY A 397 -72.10 99.23 -114.30
C GLY A 397 -70.74 98.67 -113.85
N PHE A 398 -69.65 99.14 -114.47
CA PHE A 398 -68.28 98.75 -114.08
C PHE A 398 -67.88 99.31 -112.72
N ALA A 399 -68.32 100.52 -112.36
CA ALA A 399 -68.07 101.11 -111.04
C ALA A 399 -68.71 100.29 -109.90
N VAL A 400 -69.92 99.76 -110.10
CA VAL A 400 -70.60 98.89 -109.12
C VAL A 400 -69.84 97.56 -108.97
N VAL A 401 -69.44 96.94 -110.08
CA VAL A 401 -68.65 95.69 -110.04
C VAL A 401 -67.29 95.94 -109.36
N ALA A 402 -66.61 97.04 -109.67
CA ALA A 402 -65.35 97.40 -109.03
C ALA A 402 -65.52 97.67 -107.52
N GLY A 403 -66.63 98.30 -107.11
CA GLY A 403 -67.01 98.46 -105.70
C GLY A 403 -67.23 97.11 -104.99
N GLU A 404 -67.95 96.19 -105.62
CA GLU A 404 -68.20 94.85 -105.07
C GLU A 404 -66.91 94.02 -104.96
N VAL A 405 -66.04 94.06 -105.98
CA VAL A 405 -64.72 93.41 -105.97
C VAL A 405 -63.84 94.00 -104.87
N ARG A 406 -63.88 95.32 -104.66
CA ARG A 406 -63.16 96.00 -103.57
C ARG A 406 -63.65 95.53 -102.20
N THR A 407 -64.96 95.48 -101.99
CA THR A 407 -65.55 95.01 -100.73
C THR A 407 -65.22 93.53 -100.48
N LEU A 408 -65.22 92.69 -101.51
CA LEU A 408 -64.81 91.29 -101.42
C LEU A 408 -63.31 91.14 -101.09
N ALA A 409 -62.46 91.98 -101.67
CA ALA A 409 -61.03 92.01 -101.38
C ALA A 409 -60.75 92.46 -99.94
N GLN A 410 -61.46 93.49 -99.43
CA GLN A 410 -61.38 93.91 -98.03
C GLN A 410 -61.86 92.81 -97.07
N ARG A 411 -62.97 92.13 -97.38
CA ARG A 411 -63.44 90.97 -96.61
C ARG A 411 -62.42 89.82 -96.61
N SER A 412 -61.79 89.56 -97.75
CA SER A 412 -60.75 88.53 -97.87
C SER A 412 -59.49 88.88 -97.07
N ALA A 413 -59.10 90.16 -97.03
CA ALA A 413 -57.97 90.63 -96.22
C ALA A 413 -58.26 90.51 -94.71
N VAL A 414 -59.46 90.88 -94.26
CA VAL A 414 -59.89 90.72 -92.86
C VAL A 414 -59.90 89.24 -92.46
N ALA A 415 -60.50 88.38 -93.29
CA ALA A 415 -60.53 86.93 -93.03
C ALA A 415 -59.11 86.32 -93.03
N ALA A 416 -58.22 86.73 -93.94
CA ALA A 416 -56.84 86.30 -93.95
C ALA A 416 -56.10 86.71 -92.66
N LYS A 417 -56.32 87.93 -92.17
CA LYS A 417 -55.75 88.41 -90.90
C LYS A 417 -56.25 87.62 -89.69
N GLU A 418 -57.56 87.33 -89.62
CA GLU A 418 -58.15 86.50 -88.56
C GLU A 418 -57.58 85.06 -88.58
N ILE A 419 -57.44 84.46 -89.76
CA ILE A 419 -56.82 83.13 -89.90
C ILE A 419 -55.35 83.18 -89.47
N LYS A 420 -54.61 84.22 -89.86
CA LYS A 420 -53.20 84.39 -89.47
C LYS A 420 -53.04 84.46 -87.95
N GLU A 421 -53.86 85.27 -87.27
CA GLU A 421 -53.86 85.38 -85.81
C GLU A 421 -54.19 84.03 -85.13
N LEU A 422 -55.14 83.27 -85.68
CA LEU A 422 -55.51 81.95 -85.16
C LEU A 422 -54.40 80.91 -85.37
N ILE A 423 -53.66 80.99 -86.48
CA ILE A 423 -52.48 80.15 -86.74
C ILE A 423 -51.32 80.54 -85.83
N GLU A 424 -51.04 81.82 -85.62
CA GLU A 424 -50.01 82.29 -84.68
C GLU A 424 -50.31 81.82 -83.25
N THR A 425 -51.58 81.91 -82.83
CA THR A 425 -52.05 81.38 -81.54
C THR A 425 -51.87 79.86 -81.46
N SER A 426 -52.18 79.13 -82.53
CA SER A 426 -52.01 77.67 -82.60
C SER A 426 -50.53 77.26 -82.52
N VAL A 427 -49.63 77.99 -83.20
CA VAL A 427 -48.17 77.77 -83.10
C VAL A 427 -47.69 77.98 -81.67
N SER A 428 -48.16 79.03 -80.99
CA SER A 428 -47.83 79.29 -79.58
C SER A 428 -48.29 78.15 -78.65
N HIS A 429 -49.52 77.65 -78.83
CA HIS A 429 -50.03 76.51 -78.06
C HIS A 429 -49.26 75.21 -78.33
N VAL A 430 -48.90 74.93 -79.58
CA VAL A 430 -48.09 73.76 -79.95
C VAL A 430 -46.68 73.87 -79.36
N ALA A 431 -46.07 75.06 -79.37
CA ALA A 431 -44.75 75.29 -78.75
C ALA A 431 -44.78 75.06 -77.24
N ALA A 432 -45.80 75.59 -76.54
CA ALA A 432 -45.99 75.34 -75.11
C ALA A 432 -46.24 73.85 -74.81
N GLY A 433 -47.05 73.18 -75.63
CA GLY A 433 -47.29 71.74 -75.54
C GLY A 433 -46.01 70.92 -75.76
N SER A 434 -45.19 71.31 -76.74
CA SER A 434 -43.91 70.67 -77.02
C SER A 434 -42.93 70.79 -75.85
N GLN A 435 -42.90 71.93 -75.16
CA GLN A 435 -42.06 72.09 -73.96
C GLN A 435 -42.53 71.20 -72.81
N LEU A 436 -43.84 71.12 -72.55
CA LEU A 436 -44.38 70.26 -71.49
C LEU A 436 -44.10 68.78 -71.77
N VAL A 437 -44.26 68.34 -73.02
CA VAL A 437 -44.01 66.95 -73.43
C VAL A 437 -42.50 66.63 -73.39
N ALA A 438 -41.63 67.56 -73.78
CA ALA A 438 -40.18 67.39 -73.62
C ALA A 438 -39.77 67.26 -72.15
N GLY A 439 -40.38 68.05 -71.26
CA GLY A 439 -40.21 67.92 -69.81
C GLY A 439 -40.65 66.55 -69.29
N ALA A 440 -41.81 66.06 -69.73
CA ALA A 440 -42.28 64.71 -69.41
C ALA A 440 -41.32 63.61 -69.89
N GLY A 441 -40.69 63.79 -71.06
CA GLY A 441 -39.68 62.88 -71.60
C GLY A 441 -38.44 62.80 -70.72
N ALA A 442 -37.92 63.95 -70.28
CA ALA A 442 -36.80 64.01 -69.34
C ALA A 442 -37.12 63.32 -67.99
N THR A 443 -38.35 63.48 -67.49
CA THR A 443 -38.80 62.77 -66.28
C THR A 443 -38.86 61.26 -66.50
N MET A 444 -39.26 60.76 -67.67
CA MET A 444 -39.23 59.33 -67.98
C MET A 444 -37.79 58.77 -67.96
N ASP A 445 -36.82 59.49 -68.53
CA ASP A 445 -35.41 59.09 -68.49
C ASP A 445 -34.82 59.07 -67.06
N GLU A 446 -35.29 59.97 -66.19
CA GLU A 446 -34.94 59.97 -64.77
C GLU A 446 -35.58 58.81 -63.99
N ILE A 447 -36.82 58.45 -64.31
CA ILE A 447 -37.49 57.26 -63.78
C ILE A 447 -36.71 56.01 -64.19
N VAL A 448 -36.33 55.86 -65.46
CA VAL A 448 -35.54 54.70 -65.93
C VAL A 448 -34.24 54.57 -65.15
N ARG A 449 -33.49 55.67 -64.95
CA ARG A 449 -32.25 55.67 -64.15
C ARG A 449 -32.50 55.29 -62.70
N SER A 450 -33.53 55.84 -62.08
CA SER A 450 -33.87 55.58 -60.67
C SER A 450 -34.29 54.12 -60.45
N VAL A 451 -35.13 53.58 -61.34
CA VAL A 451 -35.59 52.19 -61.29
C VAL A 451 -34.44 51.21 -61.56
N LYS A 452 -33.52 51.56 -62.46
CA LYS A 452 -32.29 50.76 -62.66
C LYS A 452 -31.47 50.67 -61.37
N ARG A 453 -31.30 51.79 -60.66
CA ARG A 453 -30.62 51.81 -59.37
C ARG A 453 -31.34 50.96 -58.31
N VAL A 454 -32.67 50.92 -58.31
CA VAL A 454 -33.44 50.01 -57.46
C VAL A 454 -33.13 48.55 -57.80
N SER A 455 -33.09 48.19 -59.10
CA SER A 455 -32.72 46.83 -59.52
C SER A 455 -31.31 46.44 -59.07
N ASP A 456 -30.34 47.35 -59.16
CA ASP A 456 -28.97 47.10 -58.70
C ASP A 456 -28.93 46.84 -57.19
N ILE A 457 -29.62 47.66 -56.39
CA ILE A 457 -29.74 47.46 -54.92
C ILE A 457 -30.40 46.12 -54.60
N MET A 458 -31.46 45.74 -55.34
CA MET A 458 -32.10 44.43 -55.14
C MET A 458 -31.14 43.27 -55.46
N GLY A 459 -30.28 43.43 -56.47
CA GLY A 459 -29.22 42.47 -56.77
C GLY A 459 -28.20 42.33 -55.64
N GLU A 460 -27.76 43.44 -55.06
CA GLU A 460 -26.86 43.45 -53.89
C GLU A 460 -27.52 42.78 -52.67
N ILE A 461 -28.79 43.07 -52.38
CA ILE A 461 -29.53 42.44 -51.27
C ILE A 461 -29.66 40.93 -51.48
N ALA A 462 -29.96 40.48 -52.70
CA ALA A 462 -30.05 39.05 -52.99
C ALA A 462 -28.69 38.34 -52.79
N SER A 463 -27.59 38.96 -53.22
CA SER A 463 -26.24 38.43 -53.01
C SER A 463 -25.86 38.37 -51.53
N ALA A 464 -26.11 39.46 -50.79
CA ALA A 464 -25.83 39.53 -49.35
C ALA A 464 -26.68 38.52 -48.56
N SER A 465 -27.95 38.34 -48.94
CA SER A 465 -28.85 37.36 -48.31
C SER A 465 -28.40 35.92 -48.59
N ALA A 466 -27.88 35.62 -49.79
CA ALA A 466 -27.32 34.31 -50.10
C ALA A 466 -26.07 34.01 -49.25
N GLU A 467 -25.20 35.01 -49.04
CA GLU A 467 -24.04 34.88 -48.14
C GLU A 467 -24.45 34.69 -46.68
N GLN A 468 -25.45 35.44 -46.21
CA GLN A 468 -26.04 35.24 -44.88
C GLN A 468 -26.61 33.83 -44.72
N SER A 469 -27.29 33.29 -45.72
CA SER A 469 -27.84 31.93 -45.68
C SER A 469 -26.74 30.88 -45.51
N MET A 470 -25.61 31.01 -46.21
CA MET A 470 -24.46 30.12 -46.04
C MET A 470 -23.82 30.26 -44.66
N GLY A 471 -23.70 31.49 -44.14
CA GLY A 471 -23.20 31.74 -42.79
C GLY A 471 -24.09 31.13 -41.71
N ILE A 472 -25.41 31.24 -41.87
CA ILE A 472 -26.42 30.64 -40.99
C ILE A 472 -26.32 29.10 -41.00
N GLU A 473 -26.11 28.49 -42.17
CA GLU A 473 -25.92 27.04 -42.29
C GLU A 473 -24.69 26.56 -41.50
N GLN A 474 -23.58 27.29 -41.56
CA GLN A 474 -22.39 26.99 -40.75
C GLN A 474 -22.66 27.13 -39.24
N VAL A 475 -23.40 28.16 -38.83
CA VAL A 475 -23.77 28.33 -37.41
C VAL A 475 -24.69 27.20 -36.96
N ASN A 476 -25.63 26.73 -37.79
CA ASN A 476 -26.47 25.57 -37.47
C ASN A 476 -25.64 24.29 -37.24
N VAL A 477 -24.61 24.04 -38.06
CA VAL A 477 -23.69 22.92 -37.82
C VAL A 477 -22.97 23.06 -36.48
N ALA A 478 -22.52 24.28 -36.14
CA ALA A 478 -21.86 24.53 -34.86
C ALA A 478 -22.80 24.35 -33.66
N VAL A 479 -24.06 24.78 -33.77
CA VAL A 479 -25.10 24.59 -32.75
C VAL A 479 -25.40 23.10 -32.55
N ALA A 480 -25.53 22.33 -33.64
CA ALA A 480 -25.73 20.88 -33.57
C ALA A 480 -24.56 20.15 -32.89
N GLN A 481 -23.32 20.58 -33.17
CA GLN A 481 -22.14 20.03 -32.51
C GLN A 481 -22.07 20.43 -31.02
N MET A 482 -22.50 21.64 -30.68
CA MET A 482 -22.62 22.06 -29.27
C MET A 482 -23.68 21.24 -28.53
N ASP A 483 -24.81 20.90 -29.17
CA ASP A 483 -25.82 20.03 -28.60
C ASP A 483 -25.29 18.61 -28.32
N GLU A 484 -24.55 18.02 -29.27
CA GLU A 484 -23.90 16.71 -29.08
C GLU A 484 -22.95 16.72 -27.86
N VAL A 485 -22.13 17.77 -27.73
CA VAL A 485 -21.23 17.92 -26.56
C VAL A 485 -22.02 18.16 -25.27
N THR A 486 -23.11 18.93 -25.30
CA THR A 486 -24.01 19.13 -24.16
C THR A 486 -24.61 17.79 -23.69
N GLN A 487 -25.10 16.96 -24.61
CA GLN A 487 -25.62 15.62 -24.29
C GLN A 487 -24.52 14.70 -23.74
N GLN A 488 -23.31 14.76 -24.32
CA GLN A 488 -22.17 14.00 -23.81
C GLN A 488 -21.77 14.45 -22.39
N ASN A 489 -21.82 15.76 -22.11
CA ASN A 489 -21.58 16.29 -20.77
C ASN A 489 -22.62 15.78 -19.77
N ALA A 490 -23.91 15.73 -20.15
CA ALA A 490 -24.95 15.16 -19.30
C ALA A 490 -24.67 13.68 -18.95
N ALA A 491 -24.28 12.88 -19.95
CA ALA A 491 -23.89 11.48 -19.72
C ALA A 491 -22.63 11.35 -18.84
N LEU A 492 -21.64 12.22 -19.03
CA LEU A 492 -20.43 12.26 -18.20
C LEU A 492 -20.74 12.66 -16.76
N VAL A 493 -21.68 13.58 -16.54
CA VAL A 493 -22.14 13.99 -15.21
C VAL A 493 -22.80 12.81 -14.49
N GLU A 494 -23.66 12.03 -15.14
CA GLU A 494 -24.23 10.80 -14.55
C GLU A 494 -23.14 9.79 -14.18
N GLN A 495 -22.21 9.52 -15.10
CA GLN A 495 -21.10 8.59 -14.86
C GLN A 495 -20.20 9.05 -13.72
N ALA A 496 -19.85 10.34 -13.68
CA ALA A 496 -19.00 10.91 -12.64
C ALA A 496 -19.70 10.91 -11.28
N THR A 497 -21.02 11.13 -11.25
CA THR A 497 -21.83 11.04 -10.03
C THR A 497 -21.85 9.60 -9.49
N ALA A 498 -22.07 8.62 -10.36
CA ALA A 498 -22.01 7.21 -9.98
C ALA A 498 -20.61 6.80 -9.46
N ALA A 499 -19.55 7.29 -10.11
CA ALA A 499 -18.17 7.05 -9.68
C ALA A 499 -17.87 7.69 -8.31
N ALA A 500 -18.29 8.94 -8.10
CA ALA A 500 -18.15 9.64 -6.81
C ALA A 500 -18.90 8.89 -5.69
N GLN A 501 -20.13 8.44 -5.93
CA GLN A 501 -20.87 7.63 -4.96
C GLN A 501 -20.15 6.31 -4.65
N SER A 502 -19.66 5.60 -5.68
CA SER A 502 -18.88 4.38 -5.46
C SER A 502 -17.59 4.62 -4.67
N MET A 503 -16.92 5.76 -4.85
CA MET A 503 -15.74 6.13 -4.07
C MET A 503 -16.10 6.39 -2.61
N ALA A 504 -17.22 7.08 -2.35
CA ALA A 504 -17.71 7.30 -0.99
C ALA A 504 -18.06 5.97 -0.29
N ASP A 505 -18.72 5.05 -0.99
CA ASP A 505 -19.07 3.72 -0.47
C ASP A 505 -17.81 2.88 -0.18
N GLN A 506 -16.80 2.93 -1.07
CA GLN A 506 -15.51 2.26 -0.85
C GLN A 506 -14.75 2.82 0.35
N ALA A 507 -14.74 4.14 0.52
CA ALA A 507 -14.15 4.80 1.67
C ALA A 507 -14.83 4.38 2.99
N GLU A 508 -16.16 4.29 2.99
CA GLU A 508 -16.92 3.82 4.14
C GLU A 508 -16.65 2.35 4.46
N SER A 509 -16.56 1.50 3.43
CA SER A 509 -16.21 0.09 3.56
C SER A 509 -14.80 -0.10 4.14
N LEU A 510 -13.82 0.69 3.66
CA LEU A 510 -12.47 0.72 4.23
C LEU A 510 -12.49 1.13 5.70
N ARG A 511 -13.23 2.19 6.04
CA ARG A 511 -13.39 2.69 7.42
C ARG A 511 -13.99 1.61 8.32
N THR A 512 -15.02 0.91 7.85
CA THR A 512 -15.67 -0.19 8.57
C THR A 512 -14.72 -1.37 8.76
N THR A 513 -13.98 -1.76 7.72
CA THR A 513 -13.02 -2.86 7.78
C THR A 513 -11.91 -2.59 8.80
N VAL A 514 -11.36 -1.38 8.81
CA VAL A 514 -10.31 -1.01 9.77
C VAL A 514 -10.85 -0.67 11.16
N SER A 515 -12.17 -0.51 11.33
CA SER A 515 -12.79 -0.20 12.62
C SER A 515 -12.66 -1.31 13.66
N ILE A 516 -12.44 -2.55 13.21
CA ILE A 516 -12.10 -3.70 14.06
C ILE A 516 -10.81 -3.41 14.85
N PHE A 517 -9.88 -2.67 14.25
CA PHE A 517 -8.64 -2.27 14.92
C PHE A 517 -8.89 -1.09 15.85
N ARG A 518 -8.88 -1.36 17.15
CA ARG A 518 -8.98 -0.35 18.20
C ARG A 518 -7.64 0.34 18.35
N VAL A 519 -7.55 1.56 17.83
CA VAL A 519 -6.40 2.47 17.96
C VAL A 519 -6.78 3.63 18.86
N ASP A 520 -5.86 4.06 19.72
CA ASP A 520 -6.13 5.15 20.66
C ASP A 520 -6.50 6.43 19.91
N ALA A 521 -7.69 6.96 20.17
CA ALA A 521 -8.16 8.22 19.60
C ALA A 521 -7.46 9.44 20.23
N ARG A 522 -6.69 9.24 21.31
CA ARG A 522 -6.01 10.32 22.06
C ARG A 522 -4.61 10.66 21.59
N ALA A 523 -4.05 9.95 20.61
CA ALA A 523 -2.88 10.44 19.88
C ALA A 523 -3.29 11.49 18.83
N ARG A 524 -4.10 12.48 19.24
CA ARG A 524 -4.09 13.79 18.58
C ARG A 524 -2.82 14.47 19.08
N THR A 525 -1.67 14.08 18.54
CA THR A 525 -0.54 14.99 18.49
C THR A 525 -1.08 16.22 17.77
N GLU A 526 -1.12 17.36 18.45
CA GLU A 526 -1.54 18.63 17.87
C GLU A 526 -0.97 18.74 16.44
N PRO A 527 -1.79 18.98 15.41
CA PRO A 527 -1.23 19.35 14.13
C PRO A 527 -0.38 20.59 14.40
N ALA A 528 0.93 20.49 14.15
CA ALA A 528 1.81 21.64 14.09
C ALA A 528 1.07 22.71 13.25
N PRO A 529 1.03 23.97 13.71
CA PRO A 529 0.23 24.99 13.06
C PRO A 529 0.71 25.07 11.62
N VAL A 530 -0.12 24.59 10.70
CA VAL A 530 0.03 24.88 9.29
C VAL A 530 -0.08 26.40 9.26
N THR A 531 1.06 27.07 9.07
CA THR A 531 1.10 28.48 8.74
C THR A 531 0.17 28.64 7.56
N ARG A 532 -1.05 29.12 7.83
CA ARG A 532 -1.91 29.69 6.80
C ARG A 532 -1.04 30.74 6.13
N HIS A 533 -0.49 30.40 4.95
CA HIS A 533 -0.11 31.41 4.00
C HIS A 533 -1.37 32.24 3.82
N ALA A 534 -1.31 33.46 4.35
CA ALA A 534 -2.36 34.43 4.20
C ALA A 534 -2.70 34.48 2.71
N HIS A 535 -3.96 34.19 2.42
CA HIS A 535 -4.54 34.43 1.12
C HIS A 535 -4.31 35.92 0.83
N VAL A 536 -3.33 36.23 -0.01
CA VAL A 536 -3.13 37.58 -0.52
C VAL A 536 -4.35 37.83 -1.39
N ALA A 537 -5.29 38.62 -0.87
CA ALA A 537 -6.41 39.13 -1.64
C ALA A 537 -5.87 39.73 -2.95
N PRO A 538 -6.50 39.46 -4.11
CA PRO A 538 -6.06 40.09 -5.35
C PRO A 538 -6.31 41.59 -5.23
N GLN A 539 -5.25 42.36 -5.02
CA GLN A 539 -5.28 43.80 -5.25
C GLN A 539 -5.58 44.01 -6.73
N GLN A 540 -6.77 44.54 -7.02
CA GLN A 540 -7.12 45.09 -8.32
C GLN A 540 -6.17 46.24 -8.66
N ALA A 541 -5.05 45.90 -9.31
CA ALA A 541 -4.20 46.88 -9.95
C ALA A 541 -4.90 47.37 -11.22
N LYS A 542 -5.49 48.57 -11.15
CA LYS A 542 -5.94 49.32 -12.32
C LYS A 542 -4.74 49.54 -13.26
N ARG A 543 -4.63 48.69 -14.27
CA ARG A 543 -3.61 48.79 -15.32
C ARG A 543 -4.06 49.88 -16.30
N ARG A 544 -3.46 51.07 -16.17
CA ARG A 544 -3.54 52.13 -17.16
C ARG A 544 -2.70 51.68 -18.37
N LEU A 545 -3.35 51.44 -19.51
CA LEU A 545 -2.68 51.16 -20.77
C LEU A 545 -2.19 52.48 -21.37
N GLU A 546 -0.87 52.63 -21.49
CA GLU A 546 -0.24 53.56 -22.43
C GLU A 546 0.39 52.74 -23.58
N PRO A 547 0.38 53.25 -24.82
CA PRO A 547 0.74 52.47 -26.00
C PRO A 547 2.27 52.36 -26.15
N ALA A 548 2.76 51.13 -26.31
CA ALA A 548 4.16 50.86 -26.60
C ALA A 548 4.49 51.23 -28.05
N ARG A 549 5.47 52.13 -28.22
CA ARG A 549 6.14 52.42 -29.48
C ARG A 549 7.00 51.22 -29.93
N THR A 550 6.86 50.91 -31.20
CA THR A 550 7.64 50.01 -32.04
C THR A 550 9.16 50.19 -31.90
N GLN A 551 9.88 49.10 -31.68
CA GLN A 551 11.26 48.94 -32.16
C GLN A 551 11.45 47.56 -32.77
N LEU A 552 11.59 47.53 -34.09
CA LEU A 552 12.17 46.42 -34.84
C LEU A 552 13.64 46.26 -34.43
N ALA A 553 14.05 45.04 -34.09
CA ALA A 553 15.44 44.61 -34.21
C ALA A 553 15.46 43.22 -34.85
N ALA A 554 16.03 43.16 -36.04
CA ALA A 554 16.31 41.94 -36.78
C ALA A 554 17.44 41.16 -36.10
N ALA A 555 17.28 39.84 -35.99
CA ALA A 555 18.42 38.92 -35.86
C ALA A 555 18.10 37.61 -36.59
N ARG A 556 19.10 37.21 -37.37
CA ARG A 556 19.13 36.16 -38.39
C ARG A 556 19.26 34.76 -37.81
N THR A 557 18.77 33.81 -38.61
CA THR A 557 19.31 32.46 -38.91
C THR A 557 19.39 31.42 -37.78
N GLY A 558 18.58 30.38 -37.95
CA GLY A 558 18.77 29.06 -37.35
C GLY A 558 17.92 28.04 -38.10
N SER A 559 18.53 27.39 -39.10
CA SER A 559 17.99 26.27 -39.87
C SER A 559 17.69 25.08 -38.97
N GLY A 560 16.49 24.50 -39.11
CA GLY A 560 16.10 23.24 -38.49
C GLY A 560 15.00 22.58 -39.31
N GLU A 561 15.40 21.77 -40.29
CA GLU A 561 14.57 20.79 -40.98
C GLU A 561 13.95 19.83 -39.95
N TRP A 562 12.63 19.63 -39.99
CA TRP A 562 12.03 18.34 -39.62
C TRP A 562 10.89 18.01 -40.57
N ALA A 563 10.94 16.77 -41.01
CA ALA A 563 10.20 16.18 -42.09
C ALA A 563 8.75 15.84 -41.72
N THR A 564 7.96 15.77 -42.79
CA THR A 564 6.68 15.10 -42.99
C THR A 564 6.41 13.86 -42.13
N PHE A 565 5.22 13.83 -41.53
CA PHE A 565 4.29 12.70 -41.60
C PHE A 565 2.85 13.19 -41.52
#